data_AF-A0A1Z9PML3-F1
#
_entry.id   AF-A0A1Z9PML3-F1
#
_cell.length_a   1.000
_cell.length_b   1.000
_cell.length_c   1.000
_cell.angle_alpha   90.00
_cell.angle_beta   90.00
_cell.angle_gamma   90.00
#
_symmetry.space_group_name_H-M   'P 1'
#
loop_
_entity.id
_entity.type
_entity.pdbx_description
1 polymer ?
#
loop_
_entity_poly.entity_id
_entity_poly.type
_entity_poly.pdbx_seq_one_letter_code
_entity_poly.pdbx_strand_id
1 'polypeptide(L)'
;MKNTGFVVLSQTAAIDQTATTTTTDIIIPPNSQLISIDVTVTTAWSGGATTLGLGGVGAATSLTAAGAIQGNAVGIVAASPGTDATRTSKWLNTGTGDHRLIVTTANTGNGVGAVTVVYAQSNNVT
;
A
#
# COMPACT_ATOMS: atom_id res chain seq x y z
N MET A 1 -23.19 27.55 3.91
CA MET A 1 -22.55 26.32 3.40
C MET A 1 -21.05 26.41 3.66
N LYS A 2 -20.39 25.32 4.07
CA LYS A 2 -18.93 25.28 4.27
C LYS A 2 -18.31 24.43 3.17
N ASN A 3 -17.19 24.89 2.60
CA ASN A 3 -16.38 24.04 1.72
C ASN A 3 -15.65 22.99 2.56
N THR A 4 -15.87 21.71 2.27
CA THR A 4 -15.25 20.55 2.93
C THR A 4 -14.40 19.73 1.96
N GLY A 5 -13.99 20.32 0.83
CA GLY A 5 -13.08 19.69 -0.11
C GLY A 5 -11.66 19.56 0.45
N PHE A 6 -10.93 18.55 -0.03
CA PHE A 6 -9.54 18.27 0.34
C PHE A 6 -8.66 18.15 -0.91
N VAL A 7 -7.35 18.32 -0.72
CA VAL A 7 -6.35 18.09 -1.76
C VAL A 7 -5.96 16.62 -1.76
N VAL A 8 -5.89 16.05 -2.96
CA VAL A 8 -5.38 14.69 -3.19
C VAL A 8 -3.89 14.78 -3.51
N LEU A 9 -3.09 13.98 -2.80
CA LEU A 9 -1.66 13.81 -3.02
C LEU A 9 -1.37 12.40 -3.51
N SER A 10 -0.26 12.25 -4.22
CA SER A 10 0.25 10.96 -4.69
C SER A 10 1.74 10.85 -4.37
N GLN A 11 2.16 9.66 -3.94
CA GLN A 11 3.56 9.28 -3.75
C GLN A 11 3.82 7.95 -4.42
N THR A 12 4.99 7.81 -5.06
CA THR A 12 5.39 6.58 -5.74
C THR A 12 6.80 6.17 -5.30
N ALA A 13 7.01 4.88 -5.08
CA ALA A 13 8.32 4.31 -4.79
C ALA A 13 8.55 3.03 -5.60
N ALA A 14 9.80 2.84 -6.05
CA ALA A 14 10.22 1.59 -6.65
C ALA A 14 10.27 0.48 -5.60
N ILE A 15 9.92 -0.74 -6.02
CA ILE A 15 9.95 -1.94 -5.19
C ILE A 15 10.48 -3.12 -6.01
N ASP A 16 11.13 -4.05 -5.33
CA ASP A 16 11.58 -5.30 -5.93
C ASP A 16 11.39 -6.48 -4.97
N GLN A 17 11.54 -7.69 -5.49
CA GLN A 17 11.48 -8.94 -4.75
C GLN A 17 12.88 -9.39 -4.29
N THR A 18 13.82 -8.49 -4.05
CA THR A 18 15.16 -8.87 -3.56
C THR A 18 15.19 -9.16 -2.06
N ALA A 19 14.16 -8.71 -1.33
CA ALA A 19 13.95 -8.97 0.09
C ALA A 19 12.49 -9.36 0.38
N THR A 20 12.27 -10.00 1.53
CA THR A 20 10.92 -10.33 2.03
C THR A 20 10.19 -9.12 2.62
N THR A 21 10.92 -8.02 2.88
CA THR A 21 10.35 -6.75 3.33
C THR A 21 11.14 -5.60 2.72
N THR A 22 10.44 -4.73 2.01
CA THR A 22 10.97 -3.50 1.43
C THR A 22 10.33 -2.33 2.17
N THR A 23 11.15 -1.50 2.81
CA THR A 23 10.71 -0.26 3.44
C THR A 23 10.82 0.86 2.42
N THR A 24 9.72 1.52 2.10
CA THR A 24 9.71 2.62 1.12
C THR A 24 9.95 3.97 1.80
N ASP A 25 10.22 5.00 0.99
CA ASP A 25 10.24 6.39 1.44
C ASP A 25 8.85 7.05 1.45
N ILE A 26 7.79 6.31 1.11
CA ILE A 26 6.42 6.81 1.19
C ILE A 26 6.03 6.93 2.66
N ILE A 27 5.72 8.15 3.07
CA ILE A 27 5.16 8.47 4.39
C ILE A 27 3.72 8.91 4.20
N ILE A 28 2.78 8.14 4.72
CA ILE A 28 1.36 8.50 4.75
C ILE A 28 1.10 9.26 6.06
N PRO A 29 0.75 10.55 6.01
CA PRO A 29 0.54 11.34 7.22
C PRO A 29 -0.68 10.89 8.03
N PRO A 30 -0.77 11.28 9.30
CA PRO A 30 -1.93 10.98 10.14
C PRO A 30 -3.23 11.54 9.57
N ASN A 31 -4.34 10.90 9.94
CA ASN A 31 -5.71 11.25 9.61
C ASN A 31 -5.99 11.36 8.10
N SER A 32 -5.19 10.66 7.29
CA SER A 32 -5.35 10.63 5.84
C SER A 32 -6.41 9.61 5.45
N GLN A 33 -7.18 9.94 4.42
CA GLN A 33 -8.00 8.96 3.71
C GLN A 33 -7.18 8.41 2.54
N LEU A 34 -7.04 7.08 2.46
CA LEU A 34 -6.50 6.39 1.30
C LEU A 34 -7.57 6.28 0.22
N ILE A 35 -7.23 6.72 -0.99
CA ILE A 35 -8.12 6.70 -2.16
C ILE A 35 -7.79 5.50 -3.03
N SER A 36 -6.51 5.30 -3.35
CA SER A 36 -6.03 4.11 -4.04
C SER A 36 -4.60 3.77 -3.63
N ILE A 37 -4.27 2.48 -3.72
CA ILE A 37 -2.90 2.03 -3.77
C ILE A 37 -2.76 1.07 -4.94
N ASP A 38 -1.87 1.38 -5.86
CA ASP A 38 -1.68 0.61 -7.09
C ASP A 38 -0.24 0.13 -7.19
N VAL A 39 -0.05 -1.14 -7.53
CA VAL A 39 1.25 -1.72 -7.82
C VAL A 39 1.39 -1.88 -9.32
N THR A 40 2.34 -1.16 -9.91
CA THR A 40 2.70 -1.30 -11.33
C THR A 40 3.85 -2.28 -11.44
N VAL A 41 3.55 -3.51 -11.83
CA VAL A 41 4.50 -4.61 -12.02
C VAL A 41 5.14 -4.48 -13.40
N THR A 42 6.46 -4.32 -13.45
CA THR A 42 7.26 -4.27 -14.69
C THR A 42 8.01 -5.57 -14.95
N THR A 43 8.27 -6.36 -13.90
CA THR A 43 8.81 -7.72 -14.00
C THR A 43 8.04 -8.60 -13.03
N ALA A 44 7.47 -9.69 -13.54
CA ALA A 44 6.64 -10.58 -12.74
C ALA A 44 7.39 -11.16 -11.54
N TRP A 45 6.75 -11.17 -10.38
CA TRP A 45 7.23 -11.86 -9.20
C TRP A 45 7.36 -13.34 -9.52
N SER A 46 8.50 -13.92 -9.16
CA SER A 46 8.92 -15.23 -9.66
C SER A 46 9.49 -16.16 -8.59
N GLY A 47 9.57 -15.72 -7.33
CA GLY A 47 9.88 -16.64 -6.25
C GLY A 47 8.71 -17.58 -5.93
N GLY A 48 8.91 -18.48 -4.96
CA GLY A 48 7.95 -19.57 -4.64
C GLY A 48 6.50 -19.11 -4.46
N ALA A 49 6.29 -18.02 -3.72
CA ALA A 49 5.08 -17.22 -3.79
C ALA A 49 5.31 -15.97 -4.64
N THR A 50 4.27 -15.62 -5.39
CA THR A 50 4.26 -14.48 -6.32
C THR A 50 3.35 -13.35 -5.87
N THR A 51 2.88 -13.41 -4.62
CA THR A 51 2.00 -12.41 -4.03
C THR A 51 2.74 -11.52 -3.03
N LEU A 52 2.17 -10.35 -2.79
CA LEU A 52 2.71 -9.34 -1.88
C LEU A 52 1.61 -8.74 -1.00
N GLY A 53 2.01 -8.07 0.07
CA GLY A 53 1.14 -7.35 1.00
C GLY A 53 1.69 -5.96 1.34
N LEU A 54 0.79 -5.07 1.79
CA LEU A 54 1.10 -3.69 2.15
C LEU A 54 0.69 -3.39 3.59
N GLY A 55 1.54 -2.64 4.28
CA GLY A 55 1.27 -2.18 5.63
C GLY A 55 2.20 -1.05 6.05
N GLY A 56 2.14 -0.69 7.32
CA GLY A 56 3.10 0.22 7.95
C GLY A 56 4.29 -0.52 8.57
N VAL A 57 5.40 0.19 8.80
CA VAL A 57 6.47 -0.31 9.67
C VAL A 57 5.88 -0.75 11.03
N GLY A 58 6.16 -1.98 11.45
CA GLY A 58 5.61 -2.58 12.68
C GLY A 58 4.19 -3.17 12.54
N ALA A 59 3.53 -3.00 11.39
CA ALA A 59 2.18 -3.50 11.13
C ALA A 59 1.99 -3.90 9.65
N ALA A 60 2.67 -4.96 9.22
CA ALA A 60 2.78 -5.36 7.80
C ALA A 60 1.46 -5.69 7.08
N THR A 61 0.39 -6.00 7.81
CA THR A 61 -0.94 -6.33 7.27
C THR A 61 -1.99 -5.24 7.54
N SER A 62 -1.54 -4.02 7.82
CA SER A 62 -2.43 -2.92 8.19
C SER A 62 -3.18 -2.29 7.02
N LEU A 63 -2.76 -2.51 5.76
CA LEU A 63 -3.40 -1.94 4.57
C LEU A 63 -3.94 -3.01 3.62
N THR A 64 -3.26 -4.15 3.45
CA THR A 64 -3.84 -5.36 2.82
C THR A 64 -3.64 -6.61 3.68
N ALA A 65 -4.32 -7.71 3.34
CA ALA A 65 -3.94 -9.00 3.89
C ALA A 65 -2.55 -9.40 3.35
N ALA A 66 -1.87 -10.32 4.04
CA ALA A 66 -0.63 -10.90 3.54
C ALA A 66 -0.91 -11.61 2.20
N GLY A 67 -0.12 -11.31 1.17
CA GLY A 67 -0.27 -11.93 -0.15
C GLY A 67 -1.56 -11.57 -0.89
N ALA A 68 -2.23 -10.46 -0.54
CA ALA A 68 -3.47 -10.04 -1.19
C ALA A 68 -3.28 -9.46 -2.61
N ILE A 69 -2.07 -9.03 -2.96
CA ILE A 69 -1.76 -8.39 -4.24
C ILE A 69 -0.99 -9.37 -5.11
N GLN A 70 -1.44 -9.53 -6.36
CA GLN A 70 -0.85 -10.45 -7.33
C GLN A 70 0.34 -9.81 -8.06
N GLY A 71 1.57 -10.24 -7.76
CA GLY A 71 2.79 -9.74 -8.40
C GLY A 71 3.19 -10.50 -9.67
N ASN A 72 2.56 -11.63 -9.98
CA ASN A 72 2.87 -12.43 -11.17
C ASN A 72 2.31 -11.87 -12.48
N ALA A 73 1.35 -10.93 -12.41
CA ALA A 73 0.80 -10.28 -13.58
C ALA A 73 1.55 -8.97 -13.84
N VAL A 74 2.20 -8.84 -15.00
CA VAL A 74 2.74 -7.56 -15.47
C VAL A 74 1.58 -6.61 -15.75
N GLY A 75 1.71 -5.35 -15.32
CA GLY A 75 0.66 -4.34 -15.41
C GLY A 75 0.30 -3.75 -14.05
N ILE A 76 -0.85 -3.09 -13.98
CA ILE A 76 -1.33 -2.41 -12.77
C ILE A 76 -2.24 -3.35 -11.99
N VAL A 77 -1.95 -3.51 -10.71
CA VAL A 77 -2.75 -4.28 -9.76
C VAL A 77 -3.18 -3.37 -8.63
N ALA A 78 -4.49 -3.14 -8.52
CA ALA A 78 -5.07 -2.37 -7.43
C ALA A 78 -5.03 -3.18 -6.12
N ALA A 79 -4.54 -2.56 -5.06
CA ALA A 79 -4.63 -3.12 -3.73
C ALA A 79 -6.04 -2.99 -3.16
N SER A 80 -6.36 -3.82 -2.17
CA SER A 80 -7.64 -3.75 -1.45
C SER A 80 -7.45 -4.15 0.01
N PRO A 81 -8.19 -3.53 0.95
CA PRO A 81 -8.21 -3.99 2.34
C PRO A 81 -8.85 -5.38 2.48
N GLY A 82 -9.53 -5.89 1.45
CA GLY A 82 -10.26 -7.16 1.47
C GLY A 82 -11.57 -7.02 2.25
N THR A 83 -11.90 -8.04 3.03
CA THR A 83 -13.14 -8.09 3.85
C THR A 83 -12.91 -7.79 5.34
N ASP A 84 -11.72 -7.31 5.70
CA ASP A 84 -11.37 -6.98 7.08
C ASP A 84 -11.84 -5.56 7.44
N ALA A 85 -12.74 -5.46 8.42
CA ALA A 85 -13.31 -4.17 8.83
C ALA A 85 -12.25 -3.22 9.41
N THR A 86 -11.29 -3.72 10.19
CA THR A 86 -10.22 -2.89 10.79
C THR A 86 -9.35 -2.28 9.70
N ARG A 87 -8.99 -3.09 8.70
CA ARG A 87 -8.20 -2.64 7.54
C ARG A 87 -8.97 -1.67 6.67
N THR A 88 -10.26 -1.93 6.46
CA THR A 88 -11.15 -1.04 5.70
C THR A 88 -11.27 0.32 6.39
N SER A 89 -11.44 0.36 7.72
CA SER A 89 -11.42 1.62 8.48
C SER A 89 -10.09 2.35 8.37
N LYS A 90 -8.95 1.64 8.23
CA LYS A 90 -7.64 2.26 7.99
C LYS A 90 -7.51 2.93 6.62
N TRP A 91 -8.24 2.46 5.61
CA TRP A 91 -8.33 3.15 4.33
C TRP A 91 -9.16 4.43 4.41
N LEU A 92 -10.17 4.45 5.29
CA LEU A 92 -10.95 5.66 5.54
C LEU A 92 -10.16 6.69 6.37
N ASN A 93 -9.39 6.21 7.35
CA ASN A 93 -8.58 7.02 8.25
C ASN A 93 -7.34 6.26 8.74
N THR A 94 -6.16 6.73 8.38
CA THR A 94 -4.89 6.10 8.74
C THR A 94 -4.61 6.12 10.25
N GLY A 95 -5.18 7.05 11.00
CA GLY A 95 -5.02 7.21 12.44
C GLY A 95 -4.03 8.32 12.82
N THR A 96 -3.50 8.29 14.04
CA THR A 96 -2.85 9.46 14.67
C THR A 96 -1.34 9.59 14.46
N GLY A 97 -0.71 8.69 13.70
CA GLY A 97 0.74 8.73 13.44
C GLY A 97 1.08 8.72 11.95
N ASP A 98 2.33 9.05 11.64
CA ASP A 98 2.88 8.85 10.31
C ASP A 98 3.08 7.35 10.05
N HIS A 99 2.64 6.89 8.87
CA HIS A 99 2.77 5.51 8.44
C HIS A 99 3.77 5.42 7.28
N ARG A 100 4.98 4.95 7.57
CA ARG A 100 5.93 4.58 6.52
C ARG A 100 5.50 3.26 5.89
N LEU A 101 5.24 3.27 4.59
CA LEU A 101 4.76 2.11 3.86
C LEU A 101 5.87 1.06 3.73
N ILE A 102 5.51 -0.18 4.04
CA ILE A 102 6.31 -1.36 3.75
C ILE A 102 5.58 -2.27 2.77
N VAL A 103 6.34 -2.92 1.90
CA VAL A 103 5.87 -3.99 1.02
C VAL A 103 6.48 -5.30 1.50
N THR A 104 5.66 -6.32 1.68
CA THR A 104 6.10 -7.64 2.15
C THR A 104 5.84 -8.71 1.10
N THR A 105 6.79 -9.63 0.96
CA THR A 105 6.70 -10.82 0.10
C THR A 105 7.13 -12.03 0.92
N ALA A 106 6.62 -13.22 0.63
CA ALA A 106 6.98 -14.42 1.42
C ALA A 106 8.41 -14.92 1.15
N ASN A 107 9.00 -14.52 0.01
CA ASN A 107 10.29 -15.01 -0.48
C ASN A 107 10.89 -14.02 -1.47
N THR A 108 12.21 -14.12 -1.67
CA THR A 108 12.91 -13.39 -2.73
C THR A 108 12.60 -13.95 -4.13
N GLY A 109 12.94 -13.20 -5.17
CA GLY A 109 12.76 -13.52 -6.59
C GLY A 109 13.14 -12.35 -7.48
N ASN A 110 12.68 -12.34 -8.74
CA ASN A 110 13.05 -11.32 -9.73
C ASN A 110 11.99 -10.24 -9.94
N GLY A 111 10.93 -10.21 -9.13
CA GLY A 111 9.85 -9.24 -9.27
C GLY A 111 10.35 -7.80 -9.15
N VAL A 112 9.88 -6.91 -10.02
CA VAL A 112 10.21 -5.47 -10.00
C VAL A 112 8.95 -4.68 -10.35
N GLY A 113 8.74 -3.57 -9.66
CA GLY A 113 7.65 -2.66 -9.94
C GLY A 113 7.74 -1.35 -9.17
N ALA A 114 6.62 -0.63 -9.12
CA ALA A 114 6.46 0.55 -8.30
C ALA A 114 5.12 0.53 -7.59
N VAL A 115 5.10 0.96 -6.33
CA VAL A 115 3.85 1.18 -5.57
C VAL A 115 3.52 2.66 -5.57
N THR A 116 2.28 3.00 -5.90
CA THR A 116 1.75 4.36 -5.87
C THR A 116 0.62 4.45 -4.87
N VAL A 117 0.72 5.38 -3.92
CA VAL A 117 -0.32 5.65 -2.92
C VAL A 117 -0.95 7.00 -3.19
N VAL A 118 -2.27 7.03 -3.35
CA VAL A 118 -3.07 8.25 -3.54
C VAL A 118 -3.93 8.46 -2.31
N TYR A 119 -3.89 9.65 -1.73
CA TYR A 119 -4.52 9.94 -0.45
C TYR A 119 -4.89 11.42 -0.29
N ALA A 120 -5.90 11.69 0.54
CA ALA A 120 -6.25 13.02 0.99
C ALA A 120 -5.80 13.21 2.45
N GLN A 121 -4.87 14.14 2.68
CA GLN A 121 -4.31 14.40 4.01
C GLN A 121 -5.33 15.03 4.94
N SER A 122 -5.33 14.58 6.20
CA SER A 122 -6.16 15.16 7.27
C SER A 122 -7.66 15.27 6.92
N ASN A 123 -8.17 14.42 6.01
CA ASN A 123 -9.60 14.36 5.69
C ASN A 123 -10.42 13.88 6.90
N ASN A 124 -9.81 13.02 7.73
CA ASN A 124 -10.36 12.57 9.01
C ASN A 124 -11.81 12.04 8.91
N VAL A 125 -12.08 11.27 7.87
CA VAL A 125 -13.38 10.63 7.68
C VAL A 125 -13.51 9.51 8.73
N THR A 126 -14.69 9.37 9.32
CA THR A 126 -15.00 8.35 10.35
C THR A 126 -16.06 7.40 9.88
#